data_AF-A0A7Z8QPT7-F1
#
_entry.id   AF-A0A7Z8QPT7-F1
#
_cell.length_a   1.000
_cell.length_b   1.000
_cell.length_c   1.000
_cell.angle_alpha   90.00
_cell.angle_beta   90.00
_cell.angle_gamma   90.00
#
_symmetry.space_group_name_H-M   'P 1'
#
loop_
_entity.id
_entity.type
_entity.pdbx_description
1 polymer ?
#
loop_
_entity_poly.entity_id
_entity_poly.type
_entity_poly.pdbx_seq_one_letter_code
_entity_poly.pdbx_strand_id
1 'polypeptide(L)'
;MMLMNIAKPVVTRKLWLSGIWLLPLLSALVGGWVLYQSMIEKGIEISILFDNAEGIREGKTAIIYKGVRIGVVREVHISKNLKQVKVTAEIQREAKQALRNTTGFWLVKPKVSLTEITGLDTIVSGNYIRMNPGEGKAQREFIALDRAPILEDYSNGLYIDIVADRLGSVSRGSKIYFREIPVGEVLDYELAEAQNGVIIKVRIEPRYAHLVKESSRFWNASGVSIKGSLTGFSVHTESLTALIAGGIAFYTPDTDSIDIVSNDTSFKLHSDFDNAKVGIAVTISSESAIDLEEGVTEVKYDAFKIGVVKKLSYQKTGENVIADIMFDPRAAELLKTGTKFWLDTPTLSLTDFSGLKSLLEGNHIKMQAGGGQDVREFIALNKPPLMSAGDKGLHLLLKADTLGSIEYASPVLYKKIQVGQVHDFKLDKKGEYVLIDIYITERYAHLVGNNSRFWNASGIQLNLDTSGVDIQTGAIATMLNGGIEFTEVSQ
;
A
#
# COMPACT_ATOMS: atom_id res chain seq x y z
N MET A 1 26.00 -33.58 -134.45
CA MET A 1 25.41 -32.34 -133.91
C MET A 1 24.24 -32.70 -133.01
N MET A 2 24.45 -32.76 -131.69
CA MET A 2 23.48 -32.43 -130.63
C MET A 2 24.14 -32.72 -129.28
N LEU A 3 24.53 -31.65 -128.58
CA LEU A 3 25.02 -31.67 -127.21
C LEU A 3 23.82 -31.81 -126.28
N MET A 4 23.80 -32.86 -125.46
CA MET A 4 22.76 -33.07 -124.44
C MET A 4 23.23 -32.40 -123.15
N ASN A 5 22.58 -31.28 -122.80
CA ASN A 5 22.89 -30.46 -121.65
C ASN A 5 22.38 -31.15 -120.37
N ILE A 6 23.30 -31.58 -119.50
CA ILE A 6 22.96 -32.25 -118.24
C ILE A 6 22.76 -31.17 -117.17
N ALA A 7 21.54 -31.04 -116.65
CA ALA A 7 21.18 -30.09 -115.61
C ALA A 7 21.94 -30.38 -114.30
N LYS A 8 22.58 -29.35 -113.73
CA LYS A 8 23.23 -29.43 -112.40
C LYS A 8 22.19 -29.37 -111.28
N PRO A 9 22.25 -30.22 -110.25
CA PRO A 9 21.32 -30.18 -109.12
C PRO A 9 21.61 -28.97 -108.23
N VAL A 10 20.57 -28.17 -107.96
CA VAL A 10 20.61 -27.09 -106.97
C VAL A 10 20.32 -27.70 -105.59
N VAL A 11 21.34 -27.78 -104.75
CA VAL A 11 21.21 -28.24 -103.35
C VAL A 11 20.65 -27.11 -102.50
N THR A 12 19.36 -27.12 -102.22
CA THR A 12 18.76 -26.24 -101.20
C THR A 12 18.94 -26.86 -99.82
N ARG A 13 19.75 -26.25 -98.95
CA ARG A 13 19.83 -26.60 -97.52
C ARG A 13 18.48 -26.32 -96.86
N LYS A 14 17.69 -27.37 -96.66
CA LYS A 14 16.49 -27.31 -95.81
C LYS A 14 16.96 -27.21 -94.36
N LEU A 15 16.74 -26.06 -93.72
CA LEU A 15 17.00 -25.89 -92.28
C LEU A 15 16.21 -26.97 -91.52
N TRP A 16 16.95 -27.90 -90.92
CA TRP A 16 16.40 -29.13 -90.31
C TRP A 16 15.79 -28.89 -88.91
N LEU A 17 15.83 -27.65 -88.43
CA LEU A 17 15.12 -27.20 -87.23
C LEU A 17 13.66 -26.91 -87.62
N SER A 18 12.89 -27.99 -87.77
CA SER A 18 11.46 -27.94 -88.02
C SER A 18 10.75 -27.21 -86.86
N GLY A 19 9.72 -26.41 -87.15
CA GLY A 19 8.96 -25.63 -86.15
C GLY A 19 8.38 -26.45 -84.98
N ILE A 20 8.38 -27.79 -85.08
CA ILE A 20 8.08 -28.73 -83.98
C ILE A 20 9.00 -28.53 -82.75
N TRP A 21 10.26 -28.09 -82.92
CA TRP A 21 11.17 -27.85 -81.79
C TRP A 21 10.91 -26.55 -81.02
N LEU A 22 10.05 -25.66 -81.52
CA LEU A 22 9.66 -24.46 -80.79
C LEU A 22 8.81 -24.81 -79.56
N LEU A 23 7.98 -25.85 -79.63
CA LEU A 23 7.09 -26.24 -78.55
C LEU A 23 7.85 -26.74 -77.30
N PRO A 24 8.82 -27.68 -77.40
CA PRO A 24 9.65 -28.07 -76.27
C PRO A 24 10.50 -26.93 -75.69
N LEU A 25 11.04 -26.06 -76.54
CA LEU A 25 11.86 -24.92 -76.11
C LEU A 25 11.01 -23.89 -75.36
N LEU A 26 9.79 -23.63 -75.83
CA LEU A 26 8.82 -22.77 -75.14
C LEU A 26 8.44 -23.37 -73.78
N SER A 27 8.14 -24.67 -73.72
CA SER A 27 7.84 -25.37 -72.47
C SER A 27 9.02 -25.34 -71.49
N ALA A 28 10.26 -25.49 -71.97
CA ALA A 28 11.46 -25.39 -71.15
C ALA A 28 11.67 -23.96 -70.62
N LEU A 29 11.38 -22.94 -71.41
CA LEU A 29 11.41 -21.54 -70.99
C LEU A 29 10.38 -21.23 -69.90
N VAL A 30 9.13 -21.69 -70.08
CA VAL A 30 8.07 -21.52 -69.09
C VAL A 30 8.40 -22.31 -67.82
N GLY A 31 8.87 -23.55 -67.95
CA GLY A 31 9.30 -24.37 -66.81
C GLY A 31 10.46 -23.73 -66.04
N GLY A 32 11.45 -23.20 -66.77
CA GLY A 32 12.57 -22.44 -66.19
C GLY A 32 12.10 -21.17 -65.48
N TRP A 33 11.14 -20.44 -66.05
CA TRP A 33 10.56 -19.25 -65.43
C TRP A 33 9.78 -19.58 -64.15
N VAL A 34 8.95 -20.64 -64.16
CA VAL A 34 8.19 -21.08 -62.99
C VAL A 34 9.14 -21.56 -61.87
N LEU A 35 10.20 -22.28 -62.22
CA LEU A 35 11.24 -22.68 -61.26
C LEU A 35 11.97 -21.45 -60.69
N TYR A 36 12.27 -20.45 -61.52
CA TYR A 36 12.91 -19.21 -61.10
C TYR A 36 12.01 -18.41 -60.14
N GLN A 37 10.72 -18.28 -60.46
CA GLN A 37 9.72 -17.66 -59.59
C GLN A 37 9.61 -18.41 -58.25
N SER A 38 9.55 -19.74 -58.29
CA SER A 38 9.52 -20.57 -57.08
C SER A 38 10.77 -20.38 -56.20
N MET A 39 11.93 -20.12 -56.79
CA MET A 39 13.15 -19.81 -56.04
C MET A 39 13.17 -18.39 -55.47
N ILE A 40 12.49 -17.43 -56.09
CA ILE A 40 12.42 -16.04 -55.60
C ILE A 40 11.36 -15.88 -54.50
N GLU A 41 10.25 -16.60 -54.59
CA GLU A 41 9.14 -16.48 -53.64
C GLU A 41 9.37 -17.25 -52.33
N LYS A 42 10.33 -18.18 -52.27
CA LYS A 42 10.66 -18.90 -51.03
C LYS A 42 11.17 -17.96 -49.94
N GLY A 43 10.48 -17.98 -48.80
CA GLY A 43 10.90 -17.30 -47.59
C GLY A 43 12.17 -17.88 -46.97
N ILE A 44 12.61 -17.26 -45.89
CA ILE A 44 13.77 -17.65 -45.11
C ILE A 44 13.31 -18.60 -44.03
N GLU A 45 13.83 -19.82 -44.08
CA GLU A 45 13.57 -20.82 -43.05
C GLU A 45 14.41 -20.52 -41.80
N ILE A 46 13.75 -20.52 -40.65
CA ILE A 46 14.36 -20.39 -39.32
C ILE A 46 13.88 -21.51 -38.41
N SER A 47 14.68 -21.82 -37.40
CA SER A 47 14.36 -22.77 -36.34
C SER A 47 14.25 -22.04 -35.01
N ILE A 48 13.14 -22.21 -34.29
CA ILE A 48 12.92 -21.64 -32.97
C ILE A 48 12.73 -22.80 -31.98
N LEU A 49 13.54 -22.86 -30.94
CA LEU A 49 13.46 -23.85 -29.87
C LEU A 49 12.56 -23.31 -28.76
N PHE A 50 11.44 -23.98 -28.52
CA PHE A 50 10.53 -23.71 -27.40
C PHE A 50 10.62 -24.82 -26.36
N ASP A 51 10.39 -24.50 -25.09
CA ASP A 51 10.27 -25.53 -24.06
C ASP A 51 8.94 -26.29 -24.16
N ASN A 52 7.88 -25.63 -24.62
CA ASN A 52 6.60 -26.25 -24.97
C ASN A 52 6.02 -25.65 -26.27
N ALA A 53 5.28 -26.46 -27.03
CA ALA A 53 4.63 -26.03 -28.27
C ALA A 53 3.10 -26.08 -28.20
N GLU A 54 2.55 -25.95 -27.00
CA GLU A 54 1.10 -26.01 -26.79
C GLU A 54 0.38 -24.91 -27.59
N GLY A 55 -0.53 -25.33 -28.47
CA GLY A 55 -1.31 -24.44 -29.33
C GLY A 55 -0.54 -23.84 -30.52
N ILE A 56 0.70 -24.25 -30.76
CA ILE A 56 1.40 -24.01 -32.03
C ILE A 56 0.92 -25.04 -33.04
N ARG A 57 0.48 -24.59 -34.21
CA ARG A 57 -0.06 -25.43 -35.28
C ARG A 57 0.64 -25.17 -36.60
N GLU A 58 1.04 -26.25 -37.25
CA GLU A 58 1.62 -26.25 -38.58
C GLU A 58 0.73 -25.54 -39.60
N GLY A 59 1.31 -24.66 -40.41
CA GLY A 59 0.63 -23.90 -41.46
C GLY A 59 -0.36 -22.83 -40.97
N LYS A 60 -0.66 -22.79 -39.66
CA LYS A 60 -1.69 -21.89 -39.08
C LYS A 60 -1.10 -20.82 -38.18
N THR A 61 -0.14 -21.17 -37.33
CA THR A 61 0.46 -20.21 -36.39
C THR A 61 1.30 -19.19 -37.15
N ALA A 62 0.86 -17.93 -37.10
CA ALA A 62 1.54 -16.81 -37.73
C ALA A 62 2.69 -16.30 -36.87
N ILE A 63 3.72 -15.74 -37.51
CA ILE A 63 4.75 -14.92 -36.87
C ILE A 63 4.42 -13.46 -37.15
N ILE A 64 4.26 -12.67 -36.09
CA ILE A 64 3.78 -11.28 -36.16
C ILE A 64 4.81 -10.32 -35.56
N TYR A 65 5.04 -9.21 -36.24
CA TYR A 65 5.81 -8.08 -35.75
C TYR A 65 5.02 -6.78 -35.93
N LYS A 66 4.88 -5.99 -34.86
CA LYS A 66 4.09 -4.73 -34.84
C LYS A 66 2.69 -4.87 -35.51
N GLY A 67 2.02 -6.00 -35.29
CA GLY A 67 0.69 -6.29 -35.85
C GLY A 67 0.67 -6.82 -37.29
N VAL A 68 1.83 -6.90 -37.96
CA VAL A 68 1.94 -7.39 -39.34
C VAL A 68 2.44 -8.84 -39.35
N ARG A 69 1.79 -9.70 -40.14
CA ARG A 69 2.23 -11.08 -40.36
C ARG A 69 3.46 -11.10 -41.27
N ILE A 70 4.57 -11.58 -40.72
CA ILE A 70 5.87 -11.67 -41.39
C ILE A 70 6.33 -13.12 -41.63
N GLY A 71 5.57 -14.10 -41.15
CA GLY A 71 5.91 -15.51 -41.34
C GLY A 71 4.83 -16.48 -40.89
N VAL A 72 5.12 -17.77 -41.02
CA VAL A 72 4.23 -18.87 -40.64
C VAL A 72 5.03 -20.09 -40.19
N VAL A 73 4.52 -20.81 -39.20
CA VAL A 73 5.08 -22.09 -38.77
C VAL A 73 4.88 -23.14 -39.87
N ARG A 74 5.96 -23.85 -40.21
CA ARG A 74 5.99 -24.89 -41.25
C ARG A 74 6.08 -26.29 -40.70
N GLU A 75 6.79 -26.51 -39.59
CA GLU A 75 6.92 -27.82 -38.97
C GLU A 75 7.10 -27.68 -37.46
N VAL A 76 6.64 -28.68 -36.70
CA VAL A 76 6.80 -28.75 -35.25
C VAL A 76 7.29 -30.14 -34.88
N HIS A 77 8.51 -30.25 -34.38
CA HIS A 77 9.14 -31.51 -34.02
C HIS A 77 9.69 -31.47 -32.60
N ILE A 78 9.56 -32.56 -31.85
CA ILE A 78 10.27 -32.69 -30.58
C ILE A 78 11.77 -32.84 -30.90
N SER A 79 12.62 -32.11 -30.19
CA SER A 79 14.06 -32.18 -30.36
C SER A 79 14.59 -33.57 -29.98
N LYS A 80 15.77 -33.95 -30.47
CA LYS A 80 16.36 -35.29 -30.24
C LYS A 80 16.55 -35.64 -28.75
N ASN A 81 16.68 -34.64 -27.88
CA ASN A 81 16.85 -34.83 -26.44
C ASN A 81 15.51 -34.92 -25.67
N LEU A 82 14.37 -34.82 -26.36
CA LEU A 82 13.02 -34.82 -25.80
C LEU A 82 12.73 -33.71 -24.76
N LYS A 83 13.61 -32.71 -24.65
CA LYS A 83 13.46 -31.61 -23.67
C LYS A 83 12.82 -30.37 -24.26
N GLN A 84 12.88 -30.19 -25.57
CA GLN A 84 12.44 -28.98 -26.26
C GLN A 84 11.68 -29.34 -27.53
N VAL A 85 10.91 -28.38 -28.05
CA VAL A 85 10.22 -28.48 -29.33
C VAL A 85 10.89 -27.54 -30.33
N LYS A 86 11.41 -28.11 -31.41
CA LYS A 86 11.94 -27.39 -32.56
C LYS A 86 10.79 -27.01 -33.49
N VAL A 87 10.52 -25.71 -33.57
CA VAL A 87 9.53 -25.12 -34.47
C VAL A 87 10.26 -24.54 -35.68
N THR A 88 10.05 -25.12 -36.84
CA THR A 88 10.56 -24.58 -38.11
C THR A 88 9.54 -23.61 -38.65
N ALA A 89 9.96 -22.40 -39.00
CA ALA A 89 9.09 -21.37 -39.56
C ALA A 89 9.69 -20.73 -40.80
N GLU A 90 8.81 -20.28 -41.69
CA GLU A 90 9.17 -19.54 -42.89
C GLU A 90 8.88 -18.05 -42.68
N ILE A 91 9.91 -17.22 -42.81
CA ILE A 91 9.86 -15.78 -42.68
C ILE A 91 9.95 -15.12 -44.06
N GLN A 92 9.17 -14.07 -44.29
CA GLN A 92 9.21 -13.27 -45.50
C GLN A 92 10.60 -12.63 -45.72
N ARG A 93 11.02 -12.49 -46.98
CA ARG A 93 12.38 -12.01 -47.30
C ARG A 93 12.63 -10.57 -46.85
N GLU A 94 11.59 -9.77 -46.80
CA GLU A 94 11.57 -8.38 -46.34
C GLU A 94 12.03 -8.28 -44.87
N ALA A 95 11.71 -9.30 -44.07
CA ALA A 95 12.09 -9.38 -42.65
C ALA A 95 13.49 -9.98 -42.43
N LYS A 96 14.27 -10.27 -43.48
CA LYS A 96 15.64 -10.83 -43.36
C LYS A 96 16.54 -10.02 -42.44
N GLN A 97 16.44 -8.69 -42.51
CA GLN A 97 17.29 -7.80 -41.72
C GLN A 97 16.98 -7.85 -40.22
N ALA A 98 15.77 -8.30 -39.85
CA ALA A 98 15.34 -8.45 -38.48
C ALA A 98 15.81 -9.77 -37.84
N LEU A 99 16.38 -10.71 -38.60
CA LEU A 99 16.85 -12.00 -38.10
C LEU A 99 18.29 -11.92 -37.58
N ARG A 100 18.45 -11.34 -36.39
CA ARG A 100 19.75 -11.13 -35.72
C ARG A 100 19.90 -11.96 -34.45
N ASN A 101 21.12 -12.22 -34.00
CA ASN A 101 21.38 -13.02 -32.80
C ASN A 101 20.69 -12.52 -31.51
N THR A 102 20.33 -11.23 -31.41
CA THR A 102 19.57 -10.68 -30.27
C THR A 102 18.05 -10.57 -30.53
N THR A 103 17.55 -11.20 -31.60
CA THR A 103 16.12 -11.21 -31.95
C THR A 103 15.37 -12.15 -31.03
N GLY A 104 14.36 -11.63 -30.35
CA GLY A 104 13.50 -12.39 -29.46
C GLY A 104 12.27 -12.93 -30.17
N PHE A 105 11.90 -14.18 -29.86
CA PHE A 105 10.64 -14.79 -30.29
C PHE A 105 9.90 -15.32 -29.06
N TRP A 106 8.60 -15.10 -28.94
CA TRP A 106 7.79 -15.68 -27.87
C TRP A 106 6.39 -16.02 -28.34
N LEU A 107 5.77 -17.01 -27.71
CA LEU A 107 4.40 -17.41 -27.99
C LEU A 107 3.43 -16.47 -27.27
N VAL A 108 2.46 -15.93 -28.00
CA VAL A 108 1.35 -15.16 -27.42
C VAL A 108 0.11 -16.05 -27.37
N LYS A 109 -0.38 -16.30 -26.15
CA LYS A 109 -1.62 -17.02 -25.86
C LYS A 109 -2.74 -16.01 -25.52
N PRO A 110 -4.01 -16.27 -25.88
CA PRO A 110 -5.12 -15.45 -25.45
C PRO A 110 -5.22 -15.45 -23.92
N LYS A 111 -5.44 -14.27 -23.33
CA LYS A 111 -5.66 -14.12 -21.88
C LYS A 111 -7.13 -13.78 -21.66
N VAL A 112 -7.77 -14.46 -20.72
CA VAL A 112 -9.13 -14.12 -20.26
C VAL A 112 -8.97 -13.37 -18.95
N SER A 113 -9.34 -12.09 -18.92
CA SER A 113 -9.45 -11.30 -17.69
C SER A 113 -10.93 -11.01 -17.40
N LEU A 114 -11.28 -10.98 -16.12
CA LEU A 114 -12.64 -10.65 -15.64
C LEU A 114 -13.00 -9.17 -15.86
N THR A 115 -12.01 -8.29 -16.02
CA THR A 115 -12.19 -6.83 -16.08
C THR A 115 -11.87 -6.21 -17.45
N GLU A 116 -11.09 -6.89 -18.28
CA GLU A 116 -10.64 -6.37 -19.58
C GLU A 116 -10.76 -7.50 -20.62
N ILE A 117 -11.70 -7.38 -21.55
CA ILE A 117 -11.82 -8.32 -22.68
C ILE A 117 -10.78 -7.89 -23.74
N THR A 118 -9.52 -8.23 -23.53
CA THR A 118 -8.45 -8.05 -24.53
C THR A 118 -8.12 -9.40 -25.16
N GLY A 119 -7.81 -9.43 -26.47
CA GLY A 119 -7.53 -10.70 -27.17
C GLY A 119 -8.72 -11.37 -27.86
N LEU A 120 -9.84 -10.67 -28.12
CA LEU A 120 -10.93 -11.24 -28.93
C LEU A 120 -10.48 -11.62 -30.34
N ASP A 121 -9.50 -10.90 -30.88
CA ASP A 121 -8.81 -11.21 -32.14
C ASP A 121 -8.12 -12.58 -32.08
N THR A 122 -7.55 -12.96 -30.93
CA THR A 122 -6.86 -14.24 -30.72
C THR A 122 -7.80 -15.38 -30.38
N ILE A 123 -9.01 -15.13 -29.87
CA ILE A 123 -10.06 -16.16 -29.77
C ILE A 123 -10.43 -16.68 -31.16
N VAL A 124 -10.48 -15.80 -32.16
CA VAL A 124 -10.79 -16.17 -33.56
C VAL A 124 -9.55 -16.64 -34.32
N SER A 125 -8.38 -16.02 -34.10
CA SER A 125 -7.16 -16.26 -34.88
C SER A 125 -6.24 -17.36 -34.32
N GLY A 126 -6.41 -17.73 -33.05
CA GLY A 126 -5.55 -18.68 -32.33
C GLY A 126 -4.21 -18.08 -31.87
N ASN A 127 -3.38 -18.92 -31.23
CA ASN A 127 -2.06 -18.52 -30.76
C ASN A 127 -1.15 -18.08 -31.92
N TYR A 128 -0.32 -17.06 -31.70
CA TYR A 128 0.68 -16.59 -32.66
C TYR A 128 2.03 -16.36 -31.98
N ILE A 129 3.10 -16.37 -32.77
CA ILE A 129 4.45 -16.07 -32.27
C ILE A 129 4.73 -14.60 -32.56
N ARG A 130 5.16 -13.84 -31.54
CA ARG A 130 5.60 -12.46 -31.71
C ARG A 130 7.11 -12.41 -31.83
N MET A 131 7.60 -11.52 -32.70
CA MET A 131 9.02 -11.27 -32.91
C MET A 131 9.39 -9.88 -32.39
N ASN A 132 10.57 -9.74 -31.79
CA ASN A 132 11.22 -8.45 -31.53
C ASN A 132 12.60 -8.45 -32.20
N PRO A 133 12.80 -7.68 -33.30
CA PRO A 133 14.09 -7.54 -33.96
C PRO A 133 15.16 -7.06 -32.99
N GLY A 134 16.34 -7.67 -33.06
CA GLY A 134 17.52 -7.20 -32.36
C GLY A 134 18.60 -6.70 -33.32
N GLU A 135 19.75 -6.36 -32.76
CA GLU A 135 20.97 -6.01 -33.50
C GLU A 135 21.95 -7.19 -33.59
N GLY A 136 22.99 -7.01 -34.41
CA GLY A 136 24.14 -7.91 -34.47
C GLY A 136 24.18 -8.82 -35.69
N LYS A 137 24.68 -10.05 -35.50
CA LYS A 137 25.00 -10.99 -36.59
C LYS A 137 23.73 -11.68 -37.08
N ALA A 138 23.68 -11.97 -38.38
CA ALA A 138 22.57 -12.73 -38.97
C ALA A 138 22.51 -14.13 -38.36
N GLN A 139 21.32 -14.55 -37.94
CA GLN A 139 21.09 -15.83 -37.28
C GLN A 139 19.79 -16.46 -37.79
N ARG A 140 19.71 -17.79 -37.78
CA ARG A 140 18.52 -18.56 -38.21
C ARG A 140 18.02 -19.56 -37.17
N GLU A 141 18.78 -19.77 -36.10
CA GLU A 141 18.39 -20.62 -34.99
C GLU A 141 18.19 -19.73 -33.76
N PHE A 142 17.04 -19.87 -33.09
CA PHE A 142 16.66 -19.02 -31.98
C PHE A 142 16.16 -19.88 -30.82
N ILE A 143 16.32 -19.36 -29.61
CA ILE A 143 15.68 -19.89 -28.42
C ILE A 143 14.50 -18.96 -28.13
N ALA A 144 13.31 -19.52 -27.96
CA ALA A 144 12.15 -18.75 -27.62
C ALA A 144 12.28 -18.19 -26.20
N LEU A 145 11.84 -16.95 -26.02
CA LEU A 145 11.68 -16.34 -24.71
C LEU A 145 10.39 -16.87 -24.07
N ASP A 146 10.45 -17.15 -22.77
CA ASP A 146 9.30 -17.63 -22.00
C ASP A 146 8.17 -16.61 -21.94
N ARG A 147 8.52 -15.32 -22.00
CA ARG A 147 7.60 -14.19 -21.88
C ARG A 147 8.05 -13.05 -22.78
N ALA A 148 7.12 -12.15 -23.08
CA ALA A 148 7.42 -10.93 -23.84
C ALA A 148 8.46 -10.09 -23.08
N PRO A 149 9.56 -9.67 -23.73
CA PRO A 149 10.56 -8.81 -23.12
C PRO A 149 9.94 -7.45 -22.77
N ILE A 150 10.47 -6.81 -21.73
CA ILE A 150 10.12 -5.43 -21.42
C ILE A 150 10.79 -4.56 -22.48
N LEU A 151 9.98 -3.83 -23.24
CA LEU A 151 10.49 -2.79 -24.12
C LEU A 151 10.49 -1.50 -23.31
N GLU A 152 11.66 -1.12 -22.83
CA GLU A 152 11.92 0.17 -22.20
C GLU A 152 11.95 1.24 -23.30
N ASP A 153 10.78 1.56 -23.83
CA ASP A 153 10.61 2.76 -24.63
C ASP A 153 10.34 3.92 -23.67
N TYR A 154 11.42 4.53 -23.17
CA TYR A 154 11.34 5.66 -22.23
C TYR A 154 10.61 6.87 -22.79
N SER A 155 10.28 6.90 -24.09
CA SER A 155 9.39 7.91 -24.67
C SER A 155 7.90 7.65 -24.36
N ASN A 156 7.56 6.47 -23.83
CA ASN A 156 6.21 5.96 -23.68
C ASN A 156 5.76 5.75 -22.21
N GLY A 157 6.38 6.47 -21.27
CA GLY A 157 5.93 6.54 -19.88
C GLY A 157 7.05 6.77 -18.89
N LEU A 158 6.69 6.80 -17.61
CA LEU A 158 7.63 6.78 -16.50
C LEU A 158 7.75 5.33 -16.00
N TYR A 159 8.95 4.80 -16.02
CA TYR A 159 9.29 3.45 -15.57
C TYR A 159 9.87 3.56 -14.15
N ILE A 160 9.29 2.83 -13.20
CA ILE A 160 9.75 2.83 -11.81
C ILE A 160 9.81 1.40 -11.28
N ASP A 161 10.68 1.19 -10.31
CA ASP A 161 10.78 -0.05 -9.58
C ASP A 161 10.06 0.08 -8.24
N ILE A 162 9.24 -0.91 -7.90
CA ILE A 162 8.57 -1.00 -6.61
C ILE A 162 9.13 -2.21 -5.87
N VAL A 163 9.80 -1.96 -4.75
CA VAL A 163 10.42 -2.97 -3.90
C VAL A 163 9.44 -3.40 -2.82
N ALA A 164 9.25 -4.71 -2.67
CA ALA A 164 8.36 -5.30 -1.67
C ALA A 164 9.00 -6.52 -1.00
N ASP A 165 8.62 -6.78 0.25
CA ASP A 165 9.08 -7.99 0.98
C ASP A 165 8.55 -9.28 0.32
N ARG A 166 7.38 -9.19 -0.33
CA ARG A 166 6.73 -10.29 -1.07
C ARG A 166 5.85 -9.72 -2.19
N LEU A 167 5.60 -10.51 -3.23
CA LEU A 167 4.78 -10.08 -4.39
C LEU A 167 3.30 -9.85 -4.03
N GLY A 168 2.75 -10.63 -3.09
CA GLY A 168 1.34 -10.54 -2.70
C GLY A 168 0.41 -10.95 -3.85
N SER A 169 -0.66 -10.18 -4.06
CA SER A 169 -1.67 -10.37 -5.12
C SER A 169 -1.36 -9.60 -6.41
N VAL A 170 -0.18 -8.99 -6.49
CA VAL A 170 0.25 -8.24 -7.68
C VAL A 170 0.64 -9.24 -8.77
N SER A 171 0.18 -8.98 -10.00
CA SER A 171 0.50 -9.80 -11.17
C SER A 171 0.82 -8.92 -12.37
N ARG A 172 1.35 -9.51 -13.44
CA ARG A 172 1.62 -8.79 -14.68
C ARG A 172 0.31 -8.27 -15.28
N GLY A 173 0.24 -6.96 -15.51
CA GLY A 173 -0.97 -6.27 -15.95
C GLY A 173 -1.86 -5.75 -14.80
N SER A 174 -1.51 -6.02 -13.53
CA SER A 174 -2.15 -5.34 -12.40
C SER A 174 -2.02 -3.83 -12.58
N LYS A 175 -3.11 -3.11 -12.32
CA LYS A 175 -3.17 -1.66 -12.56
C LYS A 175 -2.54 -0.90 -11.39
N ILE A 176 -2.01 0.28 -11.71
CA ILE A 176 -1.54 1.26 -10.74
C ILE A 176 -2.60 2.36 -10.64
N TYR A 177 -3.02 2.68 -9.42
CA TYR A 177 -4.09 3.63 -9.16
C TYR A 177 -3.58 4.90 -8.48
N PHE A 178 -4.11 6.04 -8.91
CA PHE A 178 -4.01 7.30 -8.18
C PHE A 178 -5.42 7.84 -7.98
N ARG A 179 -5.82 8.04 -6.72
CA ARG A 179 -7.21 8.44 -6.37
C ARG A 179 -8.26 7.58 -7.08
N GLU A 180 -8.06 6.26 -7.06
CA GLU A 180 -8.93 5.24 -7.70
C GLU A 180 -8.97 5.25 -9.23
N ILE A 181 -8.20 6.12 -9.90
CA ILE A 181 -8.10 6.16 -11.36
C ILE A 181 -6.90 5.31 -11.79
N PRO A 182 -7.04 4.37 -12.75
CA PRO A 182 -5.91 3.62 -13.28
C PRO A 182 -5.01 4.56 -14.10
N VAL A 183 -3.75 4.67 -13.70
CA VAL A 183 -2.74 5.57 -14.28
C VAL A 183 -1.50 4.85 -14.82
N GLY A 184 -1.42 3.54 -14.61
CA GLY A 184 -0.29 2.72 -15.04
C GLY A 184 -0.56 1.23 -14.88
N GLU A 185 0.47 0.43 -15.13
CA GLU A 185 0.41 -1.03 -15.04
C GLU A 185 1.73 -1.66 -14.60
N VAL A 186 1.64 -2.83 -13.99
CA VAL A 186 2.78 -3.69 -13.67
C VAL A 186 3.23 -4.43 -14.94
N LEU A 187 4.48 -4.19 -15.35
CA LEU A 187 5.07 -4.77 -16.55
C LEU A 187 5.64 -6.17 -16.31
N ASP A 188 6.34 -6.35 -15.20
CA ASP A 188 6.94 -7.62 -14.77
C ASP A 188 7.31 -7.56 -13.29
N TYR A 189 7.84 -8.68 -12.77
CA TYR A 189 8.41 -8.76 -11.43
C TYR A 189 9.51 -9.82 -11.38
N GLU A 190 10.48 -9.60 -10.50
CA GLU A 190 11.64 -10.48 -10.31
C GLU A 190 12.05 -10.57 -8.84
N LEU A 191 12.72 -11.66 -8.47
CA LEU A 191 13.33 -11.77 -7.15
C LEU A 191 14.53 -10.81 -7.09
N ALA A 192 14.63 -10.05 -6.00
CA ALA A 192 15.80 -9.20 -5.77
C ALA A 192 17.07 -10.07 -5.62
N GLU A 193 18.20 -9.65 -6.20
CA GLU A 193 19.46 -10.43 -6.23
C GLU A 193 19.95 -10.84 -4.83
N ALA A 194 19.65 -10.04 -3.80
CA ALA A 194 20.01 -10.31 -2.41
C ALA A 194 19.07 -11.31 -1.68
N GLN A 195 18.18 -12.01 -2.39
CA GLN A 195 17.22 -13.00 -1.88
C GLN A 195 16.20 -12.51 -0.84
N ASN A 196 16.14 -11.20 -0.54
CA ASN A 196 15.24 -10.62 0.46
C ASN A 196 14.20 -9.67 -0.16
N GLY A 197 13.39 -10.17 -1.09
CA GLY A 197 12.22 -9.46 -1.60
C GLY A 197 11.96 -9.63 -3.09
N VAL A 198 11.07 -8.79 -3.60
CA VAL A 198 10.62 -8.77 -4.99
C VAL A 198 10.73 -7.35 -5.53
N ILE A 199 11.26 -7.21 -6.73
CA ILE A 199 11.26 -5.97 -7.51
C ILE A 199 10.10 -6.07 -8.51
N ILE A 200 9.17 -5.12 -8.44
CA ILE A 200 8.01 -5.02 -9.32
C ILE A 200 8.26 -3.88 -10.29
N LYS A 201 8.38 -4.20 -11.58
CA LYS A 201 8.64 -3.22 -12.63
C LYS A 201 7.34 -2.61 -13.09
N VAL A 202 7.21 -1.30 -12.97
CA VAL A 202 5.97 -0.55 -13.20
C VAL A 202 6.16 0.50 -14.27
N ARG A 203 5.11 0.70 -15.08
CA ARG A 203 5.02 1.82 -16.03
C ARG A 203 3.81 2.68 -15.72
N ILE A 204 4.06 3.96 -15.50
CA ILE A 204 3.04 5.02 -15.43
C ILE A 204 2.88 5.64 -16.81
N GLU A 205 1.64 5.87 -17.23
CA GLU A 205 1.38 6.48 -18.54
C GLU A 205 1.96 7.91 -18.61
N PRO A 206 2.44 8.36 -19.79
CA PRO A 206 3.09 9.67 -19.95
C PRO A 206 2.28 10.85 -19.38
N ARG A 207 0.96 10.84 -19.61
CA ARG A 207 0.04 11.89 -19.12
C ARG A 207 -0.06 11.96 -17.60
N TYR A 208 0.30 10.90 -16.88
CA TYR A 208 0.22 10.79 -15.42
C TYR A 208 1.59 10.76 -14.73
N ALA A 209 2.69 10.77 -15.50
CA ALA A 209 4.05 10.73 -14.94
C ALA A 209 4.30 11.83 -13.89
N HIS A 210 3.73 13.02 -14.09
CA HIS A 210 3.83 14.16 -13.17
C HIS A 210 3.17 13.95 -11.80
N LEU A 211 2.33 12.92 -11.64
CA LEU A 211 1.68 12.59 -10.37
C LEU A 211 2.66 11.91 -9.40
N VAL A 212 3.68 11.23 -9.93
CA VAL A 212 4.69 10.53 -9.14
C VAL A 212 5.83 11.50 -8.83
N LYS A 213 5.97 11.82 -7.54
CA LYS A 213 7.10 12.57 -6.97
C LYS A 213 7.96 11.67 -6.09
N GLU A 214 9.14 12.13 -5.69
CA GLU A 214 10.01 11.38 -4.76
C GLU A 214 9.32 11.08 -3.41
N SER A 215 8.41 11.96 -2.99
CA SER A 215 7.61 11.77 -1.77
C SER A 215 6.45 10.77 -1.92
N SER A 216 6.21 10.22 -3.13
CA SER A 216 5.10 9.30 -3.38
C SER A 216 5.22 8.05 -2.54
N ARG A 217 4.07 7.57 -2.04
CA ARG A 217 3.97 6.37 -1.22
C ARG A 217 3.04 5.38 -1.90
N PHE A 218 3.54 4.18 -2.14
CA PHE A 218 2.83 3.10 -2.81
C PHE A 218 2.37 2.07 -1.80
N TRP A 219 1.14 1.57 -1.92
CA TRP A 219 0.65 0.46 -1.11
C TRP A 219 -0.07 -0.58 -1.96
N ASN A 220 -0.14 -1.79 -1.44
CA ASN A 220 -0.96 -2.83 -2.04
C ASN A 220 -2.44 -2.47 -1.83
N ALA A 221 -3.15 -2.17 -2.92
CA ALA A 221 -4.57 -1.83 -2.93
C ALA A 221 -5.48 -3.07 -3.08
N SER A 222 -4.89 -4.25 -2.92
CA SER A 222 -5.57 -5.54 -3.09
C SER A 222 -5.82 -6.20 -1.75
N GLY A 223 -7.00 -6.80 -1.60
CA GLY A 223 -7.39 -7.57 -0.43
C GLY A 223 -8.29 -6.79 0.51
N VAL A 224 -9.08 -7.53 1.28
CA VAL A 224 -9.97 -6.96 2.29
C VAL A 224 -9.19 -6.86 3.60
N SER A 225 -8.80 -5.67 4.02
CA SER A 225 -8.29 -5.44 5.37
C SER A 225 -9.48 -5.30 6.33
N ILE A 226 -9.88 -6.38 7.00
CA ILE A 226 -10.88 -6.32 8.06
C ILE A 226 -10.16 -6.01 9.38
N LYS A 227 -10.24 -4.75 9.84
CA LYS A 227 -9.87 -4.38 11.20
C LYS A 227 -11.11 -4.53 12.08
N GLY A 228 -11.12 -5.54 12.94
CA GLY A 228 -12.18 -5.74 13.93
C GLY A 228 -11.79 -5.13 15.27
N SER A 229 -12.56 -4.17 15.76
CA SER A 229 -12.55 -3.77 17.18
C SER A 229 -13.88 -4.17 17.81
N LEU A 230 -13.88 -4.39 19.13
CA LEU A 230 -15.09 -4.73 19.89
C LEU A 230 -16.16 -3.61 19.85
N THR A 231 -15.79 -2.39 19.43
CA THR A 231 -16.65 -1.20 19.27
C THR A 231 -17.32 -1.07 17.91
N GLY A 232 -16.94 -1.86 16.90
CA GLY A 232 -17.53 -1.80 15.57
C GLY A 232 -16.56 -2.18 14.45
N PHE A 233 -17.10 -2.52 13.28
CA PHE A 233 -16.32 -2.80 12.08
C PHE A 233 -16.09 -1.51 11.29
N SER A 234 -14.86 -1.01 11.21
CA SER A 234 -14.50 0.00 10.20
C SER A 234 -14.12 -0.72 8.91
N VAL A 235 -15.04 -0.78 7.95
CA VAL A 235 -14.75 -1.34 6.63
C VAL A 235 -14.38 -0.18 5.71
N HIS A 236 -13.08 0.07 5.53
CA HIS A 236 -12.61 0.90 4.42
C HIS A 236 -12.66 0.04 3.17
N THR A 237 -13.71 0.18 2.37
CA THR A 237 -13.76 -0.43 1.03
C THR A 237 -13.04 0.51 0.08
N GLU A 238 -11.75 0.27 -0.16
CA GLU A 238 -11.11 0.81 -1.37
C GLU A 238 -11.86 0.27 -2.60
N SER A 239 -11.79 1.01 -3.72
CA SER A 239 -12.45 0.71 -5.00
C SER A 239 -12.76 -0.78 -5.23
N LEU A 240 -14.05 -1.11 -5.40
CA LEU A 240 -14.53 -2.48 -5.64
C LEU A 240 -13.82 -3.18 -6.81
N THR A 241 -13.33 -2.40 -7.79
CA THR A 241 -12.55 -2.90 -8.93
C THR A 241 -11.13 -3.33 -8.55
N ALA A 242 -10.48 -2.63 -7.61
CA ALA A 242 -9.14 -2.97 -7.10
C ALA A 242 -9.16 -4.25 -6.23
N LEU A 243 -10.25 -4.47 -5.50
CA LEU A 243 -10.45 -5.67 -4.67
C LEU A 243 -10.48 -6.98 -5.48
N ILE A 244 -10.97 -6.95 -6.73
CA ILE A 244 -11.17 -8.16 -7.56
C ILE A 244 -10.00 -8.43 -8.50
N ALA A 245 -9.41 -7.40 -9.12
CA ALA A 245 -8.33 -7.56 -10.10
C ALA A 245 -6.92 -7.48 -9.49
N GLY A 246 -6.81 -7.00 -8.25
CA GLY A 246 -5.54 -6.66 -7.62
C GLY A 246 -4.89 -5.42 -8.25
N GLY A 247 -4.12 -4.69 -7.46
CA GLY A 247 -3.44 -3.48 -7.90
C GLY A 247 -2.55 -2.86 -6.83
N ILE A 248 -1.84 -1.82 -7.26
CA ILE A 248 -1.04 -0.97 -6.39
C ILE A 248 -1.65 0.42 -6.46
N ALA A 249 -1.86 1.08 -5.33
CA ALA A 249 -2.26 2.47 -5.31
C ALA A 249 -1.11 3.33 -4.77
N PHE A 250 -1.12 4.60 -5.13
CA PHE A 250 -0.22 5.57 -4.54
C PHE A 250 -0.90 6.91 -4.28
N TYR A 251 -0.30 7.67 -3.37
CA TYR A 251 -0.62 9.05 -3.10
C TYR A 251 0.69 9.80 -2.94
N THR A 252 0.64 11.07 -3.26
CA THR A 252 1.77 11.98 -3.15
C THR A 252 1.40 12.97 -2.05
N PRO A 253 2.08 12.96 -0.89
CA PRO A 253 1.84 13.94 0.17
C PRO A 253 2.06 15.36 -0.37
N ASP A 254 1.27 16.32 0.10
CA ASP A 254 1.48 17.73 -0.17
C ASP A 254 2.74 18.19 0.59
N THR A 255 3.90 17.99 -0.03
CA THR A 255 5.18 18.55 0.39
C THR A 255 5.52 19.74 -0.51
N ASP A 256 6.21 20.74 0.03
CA ASP A 256 6.72 21.88 -0.74
C ASP A 256 7.77 21.49 -1.81
N SER A 257 8.11 20.20 -1.88
CA SER A 257 9.06 19.67 -2.84
C SER A 257 8.42 19.39 -4.21
N ILE A 258 9.12 19.86 -5.25
CA ILE A 258 8.75 19.73 -6.67
C ILE A 258 9.53 18.55 -7.30
N ASP A 259 10.07 17.65 -6.49
CA ASP A 259 11.04 16.66 -6.95
C ASP A 259 10.42 15.71 -7.99
N ILE A 260 10.83 15.90 -9.24
CA ILE A 260 10.39 15.12 -10.39
C ILE A 260 11.17 13.81 -10.39
N VAL A 261 10.44 12.70 -10.52
CA VAL A 261 11.01 11.36 -10.51
C VAL A 261 11.57 11.01 -11.88
N SER A 262 12.79 10.49 -11.92
CA SER A 262 13.41 9.92 -13.12
C SER A 262 13.01 8.45 -13.30
N ASN A 263 13.21 7.92 -14.50
CA ASN A 263 13.08 6.48 -14.73
C ASN A 263 13.99 5.69 -13.78
N ASP A 264 13.56 4.46 -13.48
CA ASP A 264 14.25 3.47 -12.65
C ASP A 264 14.39 3.87 -11.17
N THR A 265 13.69 4.93 -10.76
CA THR A 265 13.59 5.30 -9.35
C THR A 265 12.85 4.21 -8.59
N SER A 266 13.41 3.81 -7.44
CA SER A 266 12.86 2.74 -6.61
C SER A 266 11.97 3.28 -5.48
N PHE A 267 10.78 2.73 -5.32
CA PHE A 267 9.84 3.01 -4.24
C PHE A 267 9.58 1.77 -3.37
N LYS A 268 9.22 1.97 -2.10
CA LYS A 268 8.78 0.87 -1.23
C LYS A 268 7.28 0.63 -1.40
N LEU A 269 6.89 -0.65 -1.53
CA LEU A 269 5.51 -1.08 -1.40
C LEU A 269 5.14 -1.30 0.07
N HIS A 270 4.17 -0.52 0.55
CA HIS A 270 3.58 -0.71 1.87
C HIS A 270 2.43 -1.73 1.82
N SER A 271 2.13 -2.35 2.95
CA SER A 271 1.07 -3.37 3.05
C SER A 271 -0.33 -2.81 2.80
N ASP A 272 -0.56 -1.56 3.20
CA ASP A 272 -1.85 -0.86 3.18
C ASP A 272 -1.62 0.66 3.27
N PHE A 273 -2.71 1.42 3.08
CA PHE A 273 -2.70 2.88 3.13
C PHE A 273 -2.21 3.44 4.48
N ASP A 274 -2.58 2.85 5.62
CA ASP A 274 -2.19 3.35 6.95
C ASP A 274 -0.71 3.16 7.25
N ASN A 275 -0.07 2.18 6.62
CA ASN A 275 1.38 1.98 6.67
C ASN A 275 2.14 2.86 5.66
N ALA A 276 1.47 3.35 4.61
CA ALA A 276 2.02 4.28 3.63
C ALA A 276 1.94 5.76 4.07
N LYS A 277 1.13 6.09 5.08
CA LYS A 277 0.97 7.46 5.58
C LYS A 277 2.27 8.03 6.12
N VAL A 278 2.66 9.21 5.62
CA VAL A 278 3.73 10.01 6.21
C VAL A 278 3.20 10.69 7.47
N GLY A 279 3.92 10.53 8.57
CA GLY A 279 3.67 11.25 9.80
C GLY A 279 4.97 11.74 10.42
N ILE A 280 4.86 12.40 11.57
CA ILE A 280 6.00 12.87 12.35
C ILE A 280 6.35 11.78 13.35
N ALA A 281 7.52 11.17 13.19
CA ALA A 281 8.03 10.18 14.13
C ALA A 281 8.47 10.88 15.42
N VAL A 282 7.97 10.38 16.55
CA VAL A 282 8.24 10.88 17.90
C VAL A 282 8.47 9.69 18.80
N THR A 283 9.52 9.75 19.62
CA THR A 283 9.82 8.71 20.60
C THR A 283 9.35 9.17 21.98
N ILE A 284 8.56 8.33 22.65
CA ILE A 284 8.10 8.57 24.02
C ILE A 284 8.60 7.45 24.91
N SER A 285 9.35 7.79 25.96
CA SER A 285 9.76 6.85 26.99
C SER A 285 8.80 6.90 28.19
N SER A 286 8.53 5.75 28.80
CA SER A 286 7.75 5.64 30.03
C SER A 286 8.38 4.64 30.99
N GLU A 287 8.31 4.96 32.29
CA GLU A 287 8.73 4.09 33.39
C GLU A 287 7.69 3.00 33.72
N SER A 288 6.52 3.03 33.08
CA SER A 288 5.45 2.06 33.30
C SER A 288 5.05 1.38 31.99
N ALA A 289 5.25 0.06 31.94
CA ALA A 289 4.94 -0.79 30.80
C ALA A 289 3.44 -1.12 30.69
N ILE A 290 2.56 -0.16 30.95
CA ILE A 290 1.12 -0.42 30.96
C ILE A 290 0.62 -0.53 29.51
N ASP A 291 0.25 -1.75 29.11
CA ASP A 291 -0.69 -2.14 28.04
C ASP A 291 -0.78 -1.19 26.83
N LEU A 292 0.38 -0.84 26.26
CA LEU A 292 0.47 -0.24 24.94
C LEU A 292 0.49 -1.36 23.90
N GLU A 293 -0.22 -1.17 22.79
CA GLU A 293 -0.29 -2.11 21.68
C GLU A 293 0.19 -1.44 20.38
N GLU A 294 1.12 -2.11 19.69
CA GLU A 294 1.62 -1.65 18.40
C GLU A 294 0.50 -1.61 17.35
N GLY A 295 0.36 -0.48 16.67
CA GLY A 295 -0.64 -0.26 15.62
C GLY A 295 -2.07 0.00 16.13
N VAL A 296 -2.31 -0.15 17.44
CA VAL A 296 -3.63 -0.01 18.06
C VAL A 296 -3.68 1.22 18.97
N THR A 297 -2.73 1.37 19.89
CA THR A 297 -2.78 2.46 20.88
C THR A 297 -2.67 3.83 20.22
N GLU A 298 -3.66 4.68 20.49
CA GLU A 298 -3.78 6.01 19.90
C GLU A 298 -3.21 7.08 20.82
N VAL A 299 -2.71 8.17 20.22
CA VAL A 299 -2.44 9.42 20.93
C VAL A 299 -3.59 10.39 20.66
N LYS A 300 -4.22 10.87 21.73
CA LYS A 300 -5.34 11.81 21.68
C LYS A 300 -4.94 13.16 22.25
N TYR A 301 -5.33 14.21 21.54
CA TYR A 301 -5.34 15.58 22.02
C TYR A 301 -6.79 16.02 22.13
N ASP A 302 -7.22 16.29 23.36
CA ASP A 302 -8.65 16.45 23.67
C ASP A 302 -9.45 15.23 23.18
N ALA A 303 -10.47 15.42 22.33
CA ALA A 303 -11.26 14.33 21.74
C ALA A 303 -10.69 13.78 20.41
N PHE A 304 -9.61 14.36 19.88
CA PHE A 304 -9.11 14.06 18.53
C PHE A 304 -7.91 13.12 18.56
N LYS A 305 -7.95 12.09 17.70
CA LYS A 305 -6.79 11.25 17.40
C LYS A 305 -5.76 12.05 16.60
N ILE A 306 -4.54 12.13 17.11
CA ILE A 306 -3.43 12.87 16.49
C ILE A 306 -2.19 12.00 16.26
N GLY A 307 -2.16 10.77 16.76
CA GLY A 307 -1.05 9.85 16.53
C GLY A 307 -1.41 8.40 16.84
N VAL A 308 -0.50 7.49 16.50
CA VAL A 308 -0.62 6.05 16.79
C VAL A 308 0.74 5.47 17.12
N VAL A 309 0.80 4.58 18.10
CA VAL A 309 2.01 3.81 18.42
C VAL A 309 2.32 2.88 17.24
N LYS A 310 3.52 2.99 16.66
CA LYS A 310 3.96 2.14 15.55
C LYS A 310 4.91 1.03 15.99
N LYS A 311 5.70 1.28 17.03
CA LYS A 311 6.67 0.31 17.54
C LYS A 311 6.85 0.47 19.04
N LEU A 312 7.01 -0.63 19.74
CA LEU A 312 7.31 -0.72 21.16
C LEU A 312 8.64 -1.47 21.33
N SER A 313 9.56 -0.85 22.06
CA SER A 313 10.86 -1.44 22.39
C SER A 313 11.03 -1.47 23.90
N TYR A 314 11.54 -2.60 24.41
CA TYR A 314 11.82 -2.79 25.84
C TYR A 314 13.33 -2.72 26.07
N GLN A 315 13.75 -1.88 27.01
CA GLN A 315 15.15 -1.86 27.42
C GLN A 315 15.39 -3.04 28.38
N LYS A 316 16.48 -3.80 28.18
CA LYS A 316 16.81 -5.05 28.93
C LYS A 316 16.83 -4.93 30.46
N THR A 317 16.80 -3.72 31.01
CA THR A 317 16.69 -3.42 32.45
C THR A 317 15.26 -3.54 33.00
N GLY A 318 14.24 -3.72 32.16
CA GLY A 318 12.87 -4.07 32.58
C GLY A 318 11.99 -2.92 33.06
N GLU A 319 12.53 -1.70 33.21
CA GLU A 319 11.79 -0.57 33.81
C GLU A 319 11.32 0.48 32.80
N ASN A 320 11.91 0.56 31.59
CA ASN A 320 11.56 1.59 30.61
C ASN A 320 11.04 0.99 29.30
N VAL A 321 9.85 1.45 28.90
CA VAL A 321 9.26 1.18 27.57
C VAL A 321 9.50 2.40 26.69
N ILE A 322 9.98 2.14 25.47
CA ILE A 322 10.17 3.16 24.43
C ILE A 322 9.13 2.91 23.35
N ALA A 323 8.23 3.88 23.16
CA ALA A 323 7.21 3.86 22.13
C ALA A 323 7.61 4.82 21.00
N ASP A 324 7.75 4.29 19.78
CA ASP A 324 7.83 5.11 18.58
C ASP A 324 6.43 5.37 18.06
N ILE A 325 6.05 6.64 18.08
CA ILE A 325 4.72 7.13 17.74
C ILE A 325 4.79 7.87 16.42
N MET A 326 3.82 7.60 15.55
CA MET A 326 3.62 8.34 14.32
C MET A 326 2.49 9.34 14.52
N PHE A 327 2.83 10.63 14.55
CA PHE A 327 1.87 11.73 14.63
C PHE A 327 1.40 12.17 13.25
N ASP A 328 0.17 12.66 13.18
CA ASP A 328 -0.34 13.39 12.02
C ASP A 328 0.53 14.64 11.79
N PRO A 329 0.91 14.97 10.53
CA PRO A 329 1.69 16.17 10.24
C PRO A 329 1.11 17.47 10.80
N ARG A 330 -0.22 17.56 10.94
CA ARG A 330 -0.92 18.72 11.54
C ARG A 330 -0.60 18.91 13.03
N ALA A 331 -0.10 17.88 13.70
CA ALA A 331 0.34 17.98 15.10
C ALA A 331 1.75 18.59 15.24
N ALA A 332 2.45 18.91 14.14
CA ALA A 332 3.81 19.46 14.18
C ALA A 332 3.99 20.60 15.18
N GLU A 333 3.07 21.58 15.14
CA GLU A 333 3.13 22.79 15.97
C GLU A 333 2.81 22.53 17.46
N LEU A 334 2.27 21.34 17.76
CA LEU A 334 1.93 20.91 19.12
C LEU A 334 3.10 20.14 19.77
N LEU A 335 4.10 19.70 19.00
CA LEU A 335 5.21 18.86 19.46
C LEU A 335 6.41 19.71 19.93
N LYS A 336 6.25 20.36 21.08
CA LYS A 336 7.24 21.29 21.67
C LYS A 336 7.76 20.83 23.02
N THR A 337 8.88 21.39 23.50
CA THR A 337 9.48 21.06 24.81
C THR A 337 8.50 21.09 25.99
N GLY A 338 7.50 21.99 25.98
CA GLY A 338 6.49 22.08 27.03
C GLY A 338 5.34 21.07 26.92
N THR A 339 5.32 20.23 25.88
CA THR A 339 4.25 19.27 25.62
C THR A 339 4.38 18.10 26.58
N LYS A 340 3.26 17.69 27.15
CA LYS A 340 3.20 16.62 28.15
C LYS A 340 2.35 15.49 27.61
N PHE A 341 2.81 14.27 27.87
CA PHE A 341 2.12 13.03 27.54
C PHE A 341 1.89 12.24 28.81
N TRP A 342 0.77 11.55 28.91
CA TRP A 342 0.51 10.59 30.00
C TRP A 342 -0.40 9.49 29.49
N LEU A 343 -0.35 8.35 30.16
CA LEU A 343 -1.27 7.26 29.87
C LEU A 343 -2.62 7.54 30.53
N ASP A 344 -3.70 7.44 29.75
CA ASP A 344 -5.07 7.53 30.26
C ASP A 344 -5.65 6.11 30.29
N THR A 345 -5.73 5.55 31.49
CA THR A 345 -6.38 4.26 31.71
C THR A 345 -7.88 4.47 31.89
N PRO A 346 -8.73 3.81 31.09
CA PRO A 346 -10.17 3.98 31.21
C PRO A 346 -10.65 3.46 32.58
N THR A 347 -11.33 4.30 33.34
CA THR A 347 -11.92 3.94 34.63
C THR A 347 -13.40 3.60 34.46
N LEU A 348 -13.84 2.50 35.08
CA LEU A 348 -15.25 2.14 35.12
C LEU A 348 -15.92 2.88 36.28
N SER A 349 -16.82 3.81 35.97
CA SER A 349 -17.69 4.42 36.96
C SER A 349 -19.09 3.80 36.93
N LEU A 350 -19.63 3.49 38.11
CA LEU A 350 -21.00 3.00 38.26
C LEU A 350 -22.06 4.10 38.07
N THR A 351 -21.64 5.36 38.02
CA THR A 351 -22.53 6.52 37.86
C THR A 351 -22.46 7.14 36.47
N ASP A 352 -21.44 6.78 35.69
CA ASP A 352 -21.22 7.29 34.34
C ASP A 352 -20.93 6.13 33.38
N PHE A 353 -21.99 5.62 32.76
CA PHE A 353 -21.90 4.57 31.75
C PHE A 353 -21.30 5.07 30.42
N SER A 354 -21.00 6.37 30.27
CA SER A 354 -20.29 6.87 29.09
C SER A 354 -18.85 6.35 29.00
N GLY A 355 -18.24 6.02 30.16
CA GLY A 355 -16.92 5.37 30.25
C GLY A 355 -16.90 3.92 29.76
N LEU A 356 -18.05 3.31 29.47
CA LEU A 356 -18.07 1.98 28.84
C LEU A 356 -17.41 2.02 27.46
N LYS A 357 -17.61 3.11 26.71
CA LYS A 357 -16.98 3.30 25.40
C LYS A 357 -15.44 3.35 25.51
N SER A 358 -14.90 4.06 26.50
CA SER A 358 -13.44 4.16 26.70
C SER A 358 -12.82 2.83 27.11
N LEU A 359 -13.55 1.97 27.85
CA LEU A 359 -13.09 0.60 28.16
C LEU A 359 -12.97 -0.27 26.91
N LEU A 360 -13.86 -0.12 25.92
CA LEU A 360 -13.73 -0.86 24.66
C LEU A 360 -12.67 -0.25 23.72
N GLU A 361 -12.39 1.05 23.81
CA GLU A 361 -11.31 1.70 23.03
C GLU A 361 -9.91 1.33 23.55
N GLY A 362 -9.81 0.85 24.79
CA GLY A 362 -8.56 0.45 25.41
C GLY A 362 -7.73 1.65 25.90
N ASN A 363 -6.50 1.37 26.28
CA ASN A 363 -5.59 2.41 26.77
C ASN A 363 -5.17 3.35 25.65
N HIS A 364 -5.13 4.64 25.95
CA HIS A 364 -4.68 5.66 25.03
C HIS A 364 -3.75 6.64 25.71
N ILE A 365 -2.85 7.24 24.93
CA ILE A 365 -1.94 8.27 25.42
C ILE A 365 -2.65 9.61 25.23
N LYS A 366 -2.81 10.37 26.30
CA LYS A 366 -3.29 11.75 26.22
C LYS A 366 -2.11 12.72 26.08
N MET A 367 -2.37 13.81 25.38
CA MET A 367 -1.42 14.90 25.17
C MET A 367 -1.99 16.22 25.67
N GLN A 368 -1.13 17.04 26.24
CA GLN A 368 -1.38 18.46 26.50
C GLN A 368 -0.30 19.29 25.81
N ALA A 369 -0.72 20.18 24.92
CA ALA A 369 0.17 21.08 24.20
C ALA A 369 0.84 22.08 25.16
N GLY A 370 2.10 22.40 24.88
CA GLY A 370 2.86 23.41 25.60
C GLY A 370 3.67 24.30 24.66
N GLY A 371 4.18 25.41 25.19
CA GLY A 371 5.11 26.28 24.46
C GLY A 371 6.51 25.71 24.40
N GLY A 372 7.40 26.38 23.65
CA GLY A 372 8.82 26.06 23.58
C GLY A 372 9.30 25.71 22.18
N GLN A 373 10.46 25.06 22.11
CA GLN A 373 11.11 24.65 20.85
C GLN A 373 10.59 23.28 20.39
N ASP A 374 10.67 23.02 19.09
CA ASP A 374 10.27 21.74 18.53
C ASP A 374 11.16 20.60 19.03
N VAL A 375 10.53 19.52 19.51
CA VAL A 375 11.24 18.30 19.93
C VAL A 375 10.52 17.05 19.45
N ARG A 376 11.24 15.93 19.42
CA ARG A 376 10.75 14.62 18.95
C ARG A 376 10.95 13.51 19.96
N GLU A 377 11.47 13.83 21.13
CA GLU A 377 11.70 12.89 22.22
C GLU A 377 11.00 13.42 23.46
N PHE A 378 10.20 12.57 24.10
CA PHE A 378 9.42 12.91 25.29
C PHE A 378 9.51 11.83 26.34
N ILE A 379 9.26 12.22 27.59
CA ILE A 379 9.06 11.32 28.71
C ILE A 379 7.58 11.42 29.10
N ALA A 380 6.87 10.30 29.06
CA ALA A 380 5.49 10.21 29.52
C ALA A 380 5.42 10.33 31.04
N LEU A 381 4.45 11.10 31.52
CA LEU A 381 4.15 11.24 32.93
C LEU A 381 3.34 10.03 33.41
N ASN A 382 3.63 9.60 34.64
CA ASN A 382 2.91 8.50 35.30
C ASN A 382 1.50 8.90 35.78
N LYS A 383 1.18 10.21 35.77
CA LYS A 383 -0.12 10.77 36.14
C LYS A 383 -0.46 11.94 35.21
N PRO A 384 -1.75 12.24 34.99
CA PRO A 384 -2.15 13.45 34.28
C PRO A 384 -1.46 14.69 34.86
N PRO A 385 -0.93 15.59 34.04
CA PRO A 385 -0.40 16.85 34.54
C PRO A 385 -1.52 17.63 35.21
N LEU A 386 -1.19 18.33 36.31
CA LEU A 386 -2.06 19.36 36.87
C LEU A 386 -2.44 20.31 35.71
N MET A 387 -3.73 20.42 35.43
CA MET A 387 -4.26 21.17 34.28
C MET A 387 -3.59 22.54 34.17
N SER A 388 -3.36 23.01 32.94
CA SER A 388 -2.87 24.38 32.72
C SER A 388 -3.76 25.37 33.48
N ALA A 389 -3.13 26.43 34.02
CA ALA A 389 -3.74 27.54 34.74
C ALA A 389 -4.71 28.42 33.90
N GLY A 390 -5.49 27.81 33.00
CA GLY A 390 -6.41 28.46 32.07
C GLY A 390 -7.86 27.97 32.18
N ASP A 391 -8.13 26.89 32.91
CA ASP A 391 -9.51 26.54 33.25
C ASP A 391 -10.02 27.54 34.29
N LYS A 392 -10.96 28.38 33.87
CA LYS A 392 -11.57 29.36 34.77
C LYS A 392 -12.30 28.61 35.88
N GLY A 393 -11.99 28.96 37.14
CA GLY A 393 -12.63 28.36 38.31
C GLY A 393 -11.85 28.65 39.60
N LEU A 394 -12.33 28.08 40.70
CA LEU A 394 -11.76 28.28 42.03
C LEU A 394 -11.01 27.02 42.48
N HIS A 395 -9.71 27.16 42.71
CA HIS A 395 -8.88 26.12 43.31
C HIS A 395 -8.73 26.36 44.80
N LEU A 396 -8.91 25.31 45.60
CA LEU A 396 -8.80 25.37 47.06
C LEU A 396 -7.91 24.24 47.54
N LEU A 397 -7.04 24.56 48.50
CA LEU A 397 -6.25 23.56 49.19
C LEU A 397 -6.90 23.26 50.54
N LEU A 398 -7.52 22.10 50.66
CA LEU A 398 -8.07 21.61 51.91
C LEU A 398 -6.98 20.90 52.71
N LYS A 399 -7.05 21.03 54.02
CA LYS A 399 -6.14 20.37 54.97
C LYS A 399 -6.94 19.37 55.79
N ALA A 400 -6.53 18.11 55.78
CA ALA A 400 -7.17 17.03 56.50
C ALA A 400 -6.13 16.18 57.23
N ASP A 401 -6.53 15.51 58.32
CA ASP A 401 -5.64 14.61 59.06
C ASP A 401 -5.36 13.32 58.28
N THR A 402 -6.33 12.86 57.48
CA THR A 402 -6.22 11.67 56.62
C THR A 402 -6.93 11.91 55.29
N LEU A 403 -6.58 11.13 54.26
CA LEU A 403 -7.23 11.19 52.94
C LEU A 403 -8.62 10.54 52.95
N GLY A 404 -8.83 9.52 53.79
CA GLY A 404 -10.06 8.71 53.77
C GLY A 404 -10.25 7.99 52.43
N SER A 405 -11.49 7.92 51.95
CA SER A 405 -11.87 7.32 50.66
C SER A 405 -11.80 8.29 49.47
N ILE A 406 -11.09 9.41 49.61
CA ILE A 406 -10.96 10.41 48.56
C ILE A 406 -9.91 9.93 47.55
N GLU A 407 -10.28 9.94 46.27
CA GLU A 407 -9.44 9.58 45.14
C GLU A 407 -9.29 10.76 44.17
N TYR A 408 -8.42 10.60 43.18
CA TYR A 408 -8.35 11.53 42.06
C TYR A 408 -9.70 11.58 41.35
N ALA A 409 -10.16 12.80 41.01
CA ALA A 409 -11.47 13.06 40.42
C ALA A 409 -12.69 12.72 41.30
N SER A 410 -12.53 12.42 42.60
CA SER A 410 -13.67 12.34 43.52
C SER A 410 -14.50 13.64 43.45
N PRO A 411 -15.84 13.56 43.47
CA PRO A 411 -16.70 14.72 43.26
C PRO A 411 -16.66 15.69 44.45
N VAL A 412 -16.70 16.99 44.14
CA VAL A 412 -16.99 18.04 45.13
C VAL A 412 -18.45 18.46 44.97
N LEU A 413 -19.22 18.32 46.04
CA LEU A 413 -20.66 18.51 46.06
C LEU A 413 -21.08 19.75 46.84
N TYR A 414 -22.10 20.44 46.35
CA TYR A 414 -22.86 21.44 47.10
C TYR A 414 -24.34 21.07 47.01
N LYS A 415 -25.00 20.89 48.16
CA LYS A 415 -26.40 20.40 48.23
C LYS A 415 -26.62 19.17 47.36
N LYS A 416 -25.70 18.18 47.45
CA LYS A 416 -25.68 16.95 46.64
C LYS A 416 -25.52 17.12 45.11
N ILE A 417 -25.27 18.33 44.61
CA ILE A 417 -24.97 18.58 43.19
C ILE A 417 -23.46 18.66 43.00
N GLN A 418 -22.92 17.97 41.99
CA GLN A 418 -21.49 18.08 41.65
C GLN A 418 -21.18 19.45 41.06
N VAL A 419 -20.31 20.18 41.76
CA VAL A 419 -19.86 21.53 41.39
C VAL A 419 -18.37 21.61 41.08
N GLY A 420 -17.65 20.54 41.40
CA GLY A 420 -16.21 20.44 41.26
C GLY A 420 -15.71 19.01 41.41
N GLN A 421 -14.40 18.86 41.54
CA GLN A 421 -13.73 17.57 41.71
C GLN A 421 -12.38 17.74 42.42
N VAL A 422 -11.90 16.65 43.02
CA VAL A 422 -10.55 16.55 43.59
C VAL A 422 -9.52 16.43 42.47
N HIS A 423 -8.46 17.23 42.53
CA HIS A 423 -7.42 17.31 41.51
C HIS A 423 -6.12 16.64 41.92
N ASP A 424 -5.72 16.77 43.18
CA ASP A 424 -4.51 16.13 43.69
C ASP A 424 -4.58 15.99 45.21
N PHE A 425 -3.73 15.15 45.76
CA PHE A 425 -3.49 15.11 47.19
C PHE A 425 -2.06 14.70 47.50
N LYS A 426 -1.50 15.31 48.52
CA LYS A 426 -0.14 15.03 48.97
C LYS A 426 -0.01 15.21 50.46
N LEU A 427 0.98 14.57 51.06
CA LEU A 427 1.39 14.91 52.41
C LEU A 427 2.02 16.30 52.42
N ASP A 428 1.78 17.05 53.49
CA ASP A 428 2.51 18.28 53.75
C ASP A 428 4.01 17.98 53.98
N LYS A 429 4.85 19.03 54.03
CA LYS A 429 6.31 18.85 54.13
C LYS A 429 6.76 18.07 55.37
N LYS A 430 5.92 18.00 56.41
CA LYS A 430 6.20 17.32 57.67
C LYS A 430 5.54 15.93 57.77
N GLY A 431 4.64 15.59 56.85
CA GLY A 431 3.83 14.38 56.90
C GLY A 431 2.72 14.41 57.95
N GLU A 432 2.40 15.59 58.51
CA GLU A 432 1.40 15.73 59.58
C GLU A 432 -0.03 15.76 59.03
N TYR A 433 -0.20 16.28 57.82
CA TYR A 433 -1.51 16.46 57.21
C TYR A 433 -1.51 16.07 55.74
N VAL A 434 -2.68 15.67 55.26
CA VAL A 434 -2.98 15.53 53.84
C VAL A 434 -3.49 16.87 53.32
N LEU A 435 -2.80 17.39 52.31
CA LEU A 435 -3.21 18.55 51.53
C LEU A 435 -3.96 18.06 50.30
N ILE A 436 -5.24 18.42 50.18
CA ILE A 436 -6.13 17.98 49.10
C ILE A 436 -6.44 19.19 48.23
N ASP A 437 -6.00 19.16 46.98
CA ASP A 437 -6.30 20.18 45.98
C ASP A 437 -7.66 19.87 45.35
N ILE A 438 -8.59 20.81 45.45
CA ILE A 438 -9.91 20.71 44.84
C ILE A 438 -10.14 21.85 43.87
N TYR A 439 -10.89 21.56 42.82
CA TYR A 439 -11.32 22.53 41.83
C TYR A 439 -12.83 22.63 41.80
N ILE A 440 -13.33 23.87 41.79
CA ILE A 440 -14.72 24.20 41.64
C ILE A 440 -14.87 25.01 40.35
N THR A 441 -15.77 24.56 39.49
CA THR A 441 -15.98 25.19 38.17
C THR A 441 -16.38 26.67 38.28
N GLU A 442 -16.00 27.50 37.31
CA GLU A 442 -16.29 28.96 37.30
C GLU A 442 -17.75 29.29 37.65
N ARG A 443 -18.70 28.56 37.05
CA ARG A 443 -20.14 28.77 37.26
C ARG A 443 -20.59 28.59 38.71
N TYR A 444 -19.83 27.87 39.53
CA TYR A 444 -20.15 27.57 40.93
C TYR A 444 -19.15 28.17 41.93
N ALA A 445 -18.11 28.86 41.46
CA ALA A 445 -17.11 29.48 42.33
C ALA A 445 -17.72 30.43 43.37
N HIS A 446 -18.80 31.12 43.02
CA HIS A 446 -19.54 32.02 43.91
C HIS A 446 -20.23 31.34 45.10
N LEU A 447 -20.34 30.01 45.10
CA LEU A 447 -20.95 29.24 46.20
C LEU A 447 -19.99 29.05 47.38
N VAL A 448 -18.70 29.29 47.17
CA VAL A 448 -17.69 29.20 48.23
C VAL A 448 -17.47 30.57 48.84
N GLY A 449 -17.71 30.67 50.14
CA GLY A 449 -17.41 31.84 50.95
C GLY A 449 -16.40 31.54 52.05
N ASN A 450 -16.01 32.58 52.78
CA ASN A 450 -15.07 32.45 53.91
C ASN A 450 -15.59 31.53 55.04
N ASN A 451 -16.91 31.36 55.13
CA ASN A 451 -17.56 30.52 56.14
C ASN A 451 -17.93 29.13 55.61
N SER A 452 -17.49 28.76 54.41
CA SER A 452 -17.74 27.42 53.88
C SER A 452 -17.08 26.36 54.78
N ARG A 453 -17.79 25.26 54.98
CA ARG A 453 -17.31 24.09 55.71
C ARG A 453 -17.34 22.90 54.78
N PHE A 454 -16.20 22.23 54.66
CA PHE A 454 -16.00 21.04 53.83
C PHE A 454 -15.93 19.82 54.75
N TRP A 455 -16.58 18.73 54.38
CA TRP A 455 -16.46 17.45 55.07
C TRP A 455 -16.37 16.31 54.06
N ASN A 456 -15.81 15.20 54.52
CA ASN A 456 -15.77 13.97 53.76
C ASN A 456 -17.19 13.38 53.71
N ALA A 457 -17.76 13.31 52.52
CA ALA A 457 -19.10 12.78 52.26
C ALA A 457 -19.11 11.28 51.90
N SER A 458 -17.98 10.61 52.16
CA SER A 458 -17.81 9.18 51.93
C SER A 458 -18.36 8.36 53.10
N GLY A 459 -19.03 7.25 52.80
CA GLY A 459 -19.51 6.27 53.80
C GLY A 459 -20.98 6.38 54.18
N ILE A 460 -21.39 5.54 55.14
CA ILE A 460 -22.74 5.48 55.71
C ILE A 460 -22.67 6.01 57.14
N GLN A 461 -23.45 7.04 57.46
CA GLN A 461 -23.56 7.54 58.83
C GLN A 461 -24.79 6.92 59.49
N LEU A 462 -24.54 6.04 60.46
CA LEU A 462 -25.56 5.39 61.28
C LEU A 462 -25.62 6.08 62.64
N ASN A 463 -26.72 6.76 62.91
CA ASN A 463 -26.99 7.32 64.24
C ASN A 463 -27.98 6.40 64.96
N LEU A 464 -27.55 5.88 66.10
CA LEU A 464 -28.36 5.03 66.96
C LEU A 464 -28.75 5.85 68.19
N ASP A 465 -30.05 6.12 68.35
CA ASP A 465 -30.56 6.76 69.55
C ASP A 465 -31.65 5.89 70.21
N THR A 466 -32.09 6.30 71.40
CA THR A 466 -33.12 5.57 72.17
C THR A 466 -34.51 5.59 71.52
N SER A 467 -34.71 6.37 70.47
CA SER A 467 -35.96 6.50 69.69
C SER A 467 -35.95 5.75 68.36
N GLY A 468 -34.78 5.30 67.86
CA GLY A 468 -34.67 4.50 66.66
C GLY A 468 -33.29 4.52 66.00
N VAL A 469 -33.25 4.02 64.77
CA VAL A 469 -32.06 4.07 63.90
C VAL A 469 -32.29 5.15 62.85
N ASP A 470 -31.51 6.23 62.88
CA ASP A 470 -31.45 7.24 61.81
C ASP A 470 -30.28 6.91 60.87
N ILE A 471 -30.59 6.65 59.60
CA ILE A 471 -29.61 6.30 58.58
C ILE A 471 -29.51 7.47 57.61
N GLN A 472 -28.41 8.21 57.69
CA GLN A 472 -28.11 9.27 56.73
C GLN A 472 -27.22 8.69 55.64
N THR A 473 -27.79 8.52 54.44
CA THR A 473 -27.05 8.04 53.28
C THR A 473 -26.61 9.21 52.40
N GLY A 474 -25.34 9.19 51.99
CA GLY A 474 -24.86 10.00 50.88
C GLY A 474 -25.47 9.54 49.54
N ALA A 475 -25.16 10.25 48.46
CA ALA A 475 -25.46 9.71 47.14
C ALA A 475 -24.70 8.39 46.96
N ILE A 476 -25.29 7.37 46.34
CA ILE A 476 -24.64 6.05 46.16
C ILE A 476 -23.25 6.18 45.51
N ALA A 477 -23.08 7.19 44.65
CA ALA A 477 -21.80 7.58 44.05
C ALA A 477 -20.70 7.90 45.08
N THR A 478 -21.00 8.71 46.10
CA THR A 478 -20.03 9.12 47.12
C THR A 478 -19.76 8.04 48.15
N MET A 479 -20.66 7.05 48.27
CA MET A 479 -20.44 5.87 49.11
C MET A 479 -19.36 4.95 48.54
N LEU A 480 -19.17 4.94 47.22
CA LEU A 480 -18.25 4.03 46.52
C LEU A 480 -16.93 4.70 46.14
N ASN A 481 -16.98 5.91 45.56
CA ASN A 481 -15.79 6.59 45.01
C ASN A 481 -15.29 7.74 45.92
N GLY A 482 -15.85 7.81 47.13
CA GLY A 482 -15.71 8.93 48.03
C GLY A 482 -16.22 10.25 47.49
N GLY A 483 -16.11 11.31 48.29
CA GLY A 483 -16.51 12.66 47.87
C GLY A 483 -16.31 13.69 48.96
N ILE A 484 -16.28 14.95 48.55
CA ILE A 484 -16.21 16.10 49.46
C ILE A 484 -17.49 16.87 49.30
N GLU A 485 -18.20 17.15 50.39
CA GLU A 485 -19.37 18.04 50.35
C GLU A 485 -19.06 19.29 51.14
N PHE A 486 -19.62 20.41 50.71
CA PHE A 486 -19.56 21.65 51.47
C PHE A 486 -20.91 22.35 51.55
N THR A 487 -21.05 23.14 52.61
CA THR A 487 -22.14 24.08 52.81
C THR A 487 -21.60 25.42 53.24
N GLU A 488 -22.42 26.45 53.05
CA GLU A 488 -22.22 27.74 53.69
C GLU A 488 -22.97 27.75 55.02
N VAL A 489 -22.32 28.26 56.07
CA VAL A 489 -22.93 28.41 57.40
C VAL A 489 -23.40 29.85 57.53
N SER A 490 -24.71 30.05 57.70
CA SER A 490 -25.26 31.36 58.11
C SER A 490 -24.71 31.70 59.49
N GLN A 491 -24.26 32.94 59.67
CA GLN A 491 -24.00 33.49 61.00
C GLN A 491 -25.27 33.52 61.84
#